data_AF-A0AAJ2GZV3-F1
#
_entry.id   AF-A0AAJ2GZV3-F1
#
_cell.length_a   1.000
_cell.length_b   1.000
_cell.length_c   1.000
_cell.angle_alpha   90.00
_cell.angle_beta   90.00
_cell.angle_gamma   90.00
#
_symmetry.space_group_name_H-M   'P 1'
#
loop_
_entity.id
_entity.type
_entity.pdbx_description
1 polymer ?
#
loop_
_entity_poly.entity_id
_entity_poly.type
_entity_poly.pdbx_seq_one_letter_code
_entity_poly.pdbx_strand_id
1 'polypeptide(L)'
;LLASQSSDAAGAVALGTQAAMIDRQLAYSRNQEREADRVGMQLMYAAGYNPLAMADFFEVMNRRTGSISYMPDFWLTHPLSSERMSEARLRAAQYPQQRAELNLPQ
;
A
#
# COMPACT_ATOMS: atom_id res chain seq x y z
N LEU A 1 18.64 -37.86 -25.66
CA LEU A 1 17.48 -36.93 -25.67
C LEU A 1 17.48 -35.94 -24.49
N LEU A 2 18.63 -35.66 -23.84
CA LEU A 2 18.73 -34.79 -22.65
C LEU A 2 19.12 -33.32 -22.94
N ALA A 3 19.30 -32.93 -24.22
CA ALA A 3 19.89 -31.64 -24.60
C ALA A 3 18.87 -30.55 -25.04
N SER A 4 17.66 -30.91 -25.47
CA SER A 4 16.63 -29.92 -25.85
C SER A 4 15.80 -29.42 -24.65
N GLN A 5 15.52 -30.26 -23.66
CA GLN A 5 14.83 -29.85 -22.42
C GLN A 5 15.69 -28.98 -21.50
N SER A 6 17.02 -29.05 -21.60
CA SER A 6 17.95 -28.29 -20.76
C SER A 6 18.25 -26.88 -21.28
N SER A 7 18.06 -26.63 -22.59
CA SER A 7 18.27 -25.32 -23.22
C SER A 7 17.04 -24.41 -23.10
N ASP A 8 15.83 -24.93 -23.28
CA ASP A 8 14.58 -24.16 -23.07
C ASP A 8 14.30 -23.89 -21.58
N ALA A 9 14.59 -24.85 -20.69
CA ALA A 9 14.47 -24.65 -19.25
C ALA A 9 15.51 -23.64 -18.71
N ALA A 10 16.74 -23.61 -19.26
CA ALA A 10 17.75 -22.64 -18.87
C ALA A 10 17.41 -21.21 -19.35
N GLY A 11 16.84 -21.05 -20.55
CA GLY A 11 16.38 -19.76 -21.07
C GLY A 11 15.19 -19.17 -20.30
N ALA A 12 14.20 -19.99 -19.93
CA ALA A 12 13.04 -19.56 -19.14
C ALA A 12 13.41 -19.23 -17.68
N VAL A 13 14.34 -19.99 -17.08
CA VAL A 13 14.84 -19.72 -15.72
C VAL A 13 15.68 -18.44 -15.65
N ALA A 14 16.43 -18.08 -16.69
CA ALA A 14 17.22 -16.83 -16.73
C ALA A 14 16.34 -15.57 -16.95
N LEU A 15 15.26 -15.68 -17.73
CA LEU A 15 14.31 -14.58 -17.94
C LEU A 15 13.37 -14.37 -16.72
N GLY A 16 12.92 -15.44 -16.06
CA GLY A 16 12.10 -15.37 -14.84
C GLY A 16 12.87 -14.88 -13.60
N THR A 17 14.18 -15.08 -13.55
CA THR A 17 15.02 -14.60 -12.43
C THR A 17 15.38 -13.12 -12.50
N GLN A 18 15.43 -12.50 -13.69
CA GLN A 18 15.66 -11.06 -13.84
C GLN A 18 14.38 -10.21 -13.60
N ALA A 19 13.24 -10.61 -14.15
CA ALA A 19 11.99 -9.87 -13.99
C ALA A 19 11.51 -9.82 -12.52
N ALA A 20 11.72 -10.91 -11.78
CA ALA A 20 11.27 -11.04 -10.40
C ALA A 20 12.23 -10.42 -9.36
N MET A 21 13.42 -9.94 -9.75
CA MET A 21 14.34 -9.25 -8.83
C MET A 21 14.20 -7.73 -8.88
N ILE A 22 13.79 -7.15 -10.02
CA ILE A 22 13.57 -5.71 -10.17
C ILE A 22 12.20 -5.27 -9.60
N ASP A 23 11.15 -6.10 -9.73
CA ASP A 23 9.85 -5.89 -9.09
C ASP A 23 9.96 -5.90 -7.54
N ARG A 24 10.93 -6.68 -7.02
CA ARG A 24 11.27 -6.77 -5.60
C ARG A 24 12.12 -5.60 -5.07
N GLN A 25 12.54 -4.69 -5.94
CA GLN A 25 13.26 -3.46 -5.59
C GLN A 25 12.41 -2.19 -5.70
N LEU A 26 11.26 -2.24 -6.40
CA LEU A 26 10.47 -1.06 -6.79
C LEU A 26 9.12 -0.89 -6.08
N ALA A 27 8.61 -1.89 -5.36
CA ALA A 27 7.67 -1.60 -4.28
C ALA A 27 8.46 -1.04 -3.10
N TYR A 28 8.00 0.04 -2.47
CA TYR A 28 8.60 0.53 -1.23
C TYR A 28 8.71 -0.64 -0.25
N SER A 29 9.83 -0.70 0.49
CA SER A 29 9.98 -1.78 1.45
C SER A 29 8.83 -1.70 2.46
N ARG A 30 8.39 -2.84 2.99
CA ARG A 30 7.33 -2.88 4.02
C ARG A 30 7.63 -1.96 5.22
N ASN A 31 8.90 -1.69 5.49
CA ASN A 31 9.32 -0.77 6.55
C ASN A 31 9.08 0.69 6.16
N GLN A 32 9.36 1.05 4.91
CA GLN A 32 9.11 2.38 4.38
C GLN A 32 7.61 2.69 4.36
N GLU A 33 6.77 1.74 3.94
CA GLU A 33 5.31 1.89 3.97
C GLU A 33 4.78 2.10 5.39
N ARG A 34 5.23 1.28 6.34
CA ARG A 34 4.80 1.40 7.74
C ARG A 34 5.20 2.73 8.37
N GLU A 35 6.39 3.21 8.04
CA GLU A 35 6.88 4.49 8.53
C GLU A 35 6.13 5.66 7.88
N ALA A 36 5.91 5.60 6.56
CA ALA A 36 5.11 6.56 5.84
C ALA A 36 3.69 6.64 6.41
N ASP A 37 3.08 5.49 6.75
CA ASP A 37 1.75 5.46 7.35
C ASP A 37 1.70 6.09 8.72
N ARG A 38 2.72 5.78 9.54
CA ARG A 38 2.83 6.28 10.91
C ARG A 38 2.96 7.81 10.89
N VAL A 39 3.90 8.33 10.10
CA VAL A 39 4.13 9.78 9.96
C VAL A 39 2.93 10.45 9.29
N GLY A 40 2.37 9.84 8.25
CA GLY A 40 1.18 10.34 7.55
C GLY A 40 -0.01 10.52 8.48
N MET A 41 -0.29 9.53 9.33
CA MET A 41 -1.37 9.63 10.33
C MET A 41 -1.11 10.73 11.38
N GLN A 42 0.13 10.88 11.83
CA GLN A 42 0.52 11.95 12.75
C GLN A 42 0.26 13.33 12.14
N LEU A 43 0.63 13.50 10.87
CA LEU A 43 0.40 14.74 10.14
C LEU A 43 -1.09 14.99 9.90
N MET A 44 -1.86 13.97 9.53
CA MET A 44 -3.33 14.07 9.38
C MET A 44 -3.98 14.56 10.68
N TYR A 45 -3.64 13.94 11.80
CA TYR A 45 -4.18 14.32 13.11
C TYR A 45 -3.76 15.75 13.52
N ALA A 46 -2.49 16.10 13.32
CA ALA A 46 -1.97 17.43 13.63
C ALA A 46 -2.64 18.53 12.78
N ALA A 47 -3.06 18.20 11.56
CA ALA A 47 -3.81 19.08 10.68
C ALA A 47 -5.32 19.12 10.96
N GLY A 48 -5.81 18.40 11.98
CA GLY A 48 -7.23 18.36 12.35
C GLY A 48 -8.09 17.42 11.51
N TYR A 49 -7.47 16.54 10.70
CA TYR A 49 -8.20 15.49 9.99
C TYR A 49 -8.48 14.29 10.89
N ASN A 50 -9.56 13.58 10.60
CA ASN A 50 -9.89 12.34 11.27
C ASN A 50 -8.85 11.25 10.96
N PRO A 51 -8.12 10.71 11.95
CA PRO A 51 -7.13 9.66 11.73
C PRO A 51 -7.73 8.35 11.18
N LEU A 52 -9.03 8.10 11.38
CA LEU A 52 -9.73 6.95 10.79
C LEU A 52 -9.85 7.04 9.26
N ALA A 53 -9.82 8.26 8.69
CA ALA A 53 -9.97 8.45 7.24
C ALA A 53 -8.83 7.75 6.45
N MET A 54 -7.68 7.51 7.09
CA MET A 54 -6.61 6.72 6.50
C MET A 54 -6.99 5.25 6.29
N ALA A 55 -7.69 4.64 7.24
CA ALA A 55 -8.19 3.27 7.10
C ALA A 55 -9.27 3.18 6.02
N ASP A 56 -10.16 4.17 5.96
CA ASP A 56 -11.22 4.24 4.95
C ASP A 56 -10.63 4.36 3.54
N PHE A 57 -9.56 5.15 3.39
CA PHE A 57 -8.82 5.25 2.13
C PHE A 57 -8.26 3.89 1.68
N PHE A 58 -7.63 3.13 2.57
CA PHE A 58 -7.13 1.78 2.24
C PHE A 58 -8.26 0.80 1.91
N GLU A 59 -9.41 0.90 2.57
CA GLU A 59 -10.58 0.09 2.26
C GLU A 59 -11.13 0.40 0.85
N VAL A 60 -11.15 1.67 0.46
CA VAL A 60 -11.53 2.10 -0.90
C VAL A 60 -10.53 1.58 -1.93
N MET A 61 -9.23 1.69 -1.64
CA MET A 61 -8.17 1.16 -2.50
C MET A 61 -8.35 -0.34 -2.73
N ASN A 62 -8.46 -1.12 -1.64
CA ASN A 62 -8.66 -2.58 -1.69
C ASN A 62 -9.85 -2.99 -2.57
N ARG A 63 -10.99 -2.33 -2.39
CA ARG A 63 -12.20 -2.62 -3.16
C ARG A 63 -12.03 -2.32 -4.64
N ARG A 64 -11.24 -1.30 -4.96
CA ARG A 64 -11.06 -0.83 -6.34
C ARG A 64 -9.99 -1.60 -7.09
N THR A 65 -8.92 -2.10 -6.44
CA THR A 65 -7.78 -2.78 -7.10
C THR A 65 -8.17 -3.85 -8.14
N GLY A 66 -9.30 -4.56 -7.96
CA GLY A 66 -9.79 -5.56 -8.93
C GLY A 66 -10.88 -5.09 -9.90
N SER A 67 -11.39 -3.86 -9.76
CA SER A 67 -12.57 -3.35 -10.48
C SER A 67 -12.31 -2.14 -11.38
N ILE A 68 -11.15 -1.50 -11.27
CA ILE A 68 -10.77 -0.38 -12.14
C ILE A 68 -9.95 -0.87 -13.33
N SER A 69 -10.36 -0.48 -14.52
CA SER A 69 -9.59 -0.71 -15.76
C SER A 69 -8.28 0.09 -15.82
N TYR A 70 -8.08 1.06 -14.92
CA TYR A 70 -6.88 1.87 -14.79
C TYR A 70 -6.41 1.90 -13.34
N MET A 71 -5.28 1.25 -13.06
CA MET A 71 -4.63 1.27 -11.74
C MET A 71 -3.78 2.54 -11.61
N PRO A 72 -4.01 3.41 -10.61
CA PRO A 72 -3.13 4.55 -10.36
C PRO A 72 -1.69 4.08 -10.06
N ASP A 73 -0.68 4.79 -10.57
CA ASP A 73 0.74 4.44 -10.38
C ASP A 73 1.13 4.34 -8.90
N PHE A 74 0.54 5.18 -8.06
CA PHE A 74 0.71 5.13 -6.61
C PHE A 74 0.35 3.76 -6.02
N TRP A 75 -0.63 3.04 -6.58
CA TRP A 75 -1.06 1.73 -6.08
C TRP A 75 -0.13 0.61 -6.53
N LEU A 76 0.68 0.85 -7.57
CA LEU A 76 1.72 -0.07 -8.04
C LEU A 76 2.97 0.01 -7.17
N THR A 77 3.34 1.22 -6.71
CA THR A 77 4.52 1.44 -5.85
C THR A 77 4.23 1.30 -4.36
N HIS A 78 3.00 1.57 -3.94
CA HIS A 78 2.49 1.42 -2.57
C HIS A 78 1.33 0.41 -2.52
N PRO A 79 1.55 -0.87 -2.92
CA PRO A 79 0.50 -1.86 -3.00
C PRO A 79 0.09 -2.27 -1.59
N LEU A 80 -1.14 -1.99 -1.17
CA LEU A 80 -1.60 -2.40 0.16
C LEU A 80 -3.10 -2.30 0.37
N SER A 81 -3.63 -3.20 1.21
CA SER A 81 -5.08 -3.33 1.29
C SER A 81 -5.63 -3.84 2.64
N SER A 82 -5.18 -4.99 3.15
CA SER A 82 -5.74 -5.54 4.41
C SER A 82 -4.86 -5.24 5.63
N GLU A 83 -3.55 -5.46 5.52
CA GLU A 83 -2.59 -5.24 6.61
C GLU A 83 -2.54 -3.77 7.03
N ARG A 84 -2.34 -2.84 6.08
CA ARG A 84 -2.34 -1.39 6.40
C ARG A 84 -3.69 -0.88 6.89
N MET A 85 -4.80 -1.41 6.37
CA MET A 85 -6.11 -1.03 6.88
C MET A 85 -6.25 -1.42 8.36
N SER A 86 -5.87 -2.64 8.73
CA SER A 86 -5.91 -3.08 10.14
C SER A 86 -5.01 -2.22 11.02
N GLU A 87 -3.76 -2.00 10.59
CA GLU A 87 -2.80 -1.16 11.30
C GLU A 87 -3.27 0.30 11.45
N ALA A 88 -3.86 0.87 10.39
CA ALA A 88 -4.43 2.20 10.44
C ALA A 88 -5.59 2.29 11.43
N ARG A 89 -6.49 1.30 11.47
CA ARG A 89 -7.58 1.26 12.47
C ARG A 89 -7.03 1.18 13.90
N LEU A 90 -6.04 0.32 14.14
CA LEU A 90 -5.41 0.16 15.46
C LEU A 90 -4.72 1.45 15.93
N ARG A 91 -3.98 2.12 15.04
CA ARG A 91 -3.31 3.39 15.38
C ARG A 91 -4.29 4.53 15.54
N ALA A 92 -5.32 4.63 14.71
CA ALA A 92 -6.34 5.66 14.83
C ALA A 92 -7.02 5.63 16.20
N ALA A 93 -7.19 4.44 16.80
CA ALA A 93 -7.74 4.28 18.15
C ALA A 93 -6.84 4.85 19.27
N GLN A 94 -5.56 5.10 18.99
CA GLN A 94 -4.61 5.69 19.94
C GLN A 94 -4.72 7.22 19.99
N TYR A 95 -5.33 7.83 18.98
CA TYR A 95 -5.56 9.26 18.97
C TYR A 95 -6.82 9.59 19.79
N PRO A 96 -6.79 10.63 20.64
CA PRO A 96 -7.99 11.17 21.22
C PRO A 96 -9.00 11.45 20.11
N GLN A 97 -10.23 10.97 20.26
CA GLN A 97 -11.30 11.27 19.33
C GLN A 97 -11.46 12.79 19.31
N GLN A 98 -10.90 13.46 18.30
CA GLN A 98 -11.24 14.84 18.02
C GLN A 98 -12.70 14.78 17.61
N ARG A 99 -13.60 15.16 18.53
CA ARG A 99 -14.98 15.46 18.16
C ARG A 99 -14.86 16.40 16.96
N ALA A 100 -15.50 16.03 15.86
CA ALA A 100 -15.65 16.89 14.71
C ALA A 100 -16.53 18.08 15.10
N GLU A 101 -16.03 18.97 15.96
CA GLU A 101 -16.46 20.35 15.99
C GLU A 101 -15.86 20.98 14.74
N LEU A 102 -16.49 20.67 13.60
CA LEU A 102 -16.39 21.47 12.39
C LEU A 102 -16.92 22.86 12.77
N ASN A 103 -16.03 23.69 13.32
CA ASN A 103 -16.28 25.11 13.52
C ASN A 103 -16.18 25.76 12.13
N LEU A 104 -17.18 25.48 11.29
CA LEU A 104 -17.40 26.19 10.04
C LEU A 104 -17.78 27.63 10.42
N PRO A 105 -17.03 28.65 9.97
CA PRO A 105 -17.53 30.01 10.07
C PRO A 105 -18.85 30.08 9.29
N GLN A 106 -19.91 30.55 9.96
CA GLN A 106 -21.18 30.93 9.33
C GLN A 106 -20.97 32.06 8.34
#